data_AF-A0A2V6WU38-F1
#
_entry.id   AF-A0A2V6WU38-F1
#
_cell.length_a   1.000
_cell.length_b   1.000
_cell.length_c   1.000
_cell.angle_alpha   90.00
_cell.angle_beta   90.00
_cell.angle_gamma   90.00
#
_symmetry.space_group_name_H-M   'P 1'
#
loop_
_entity.id
_entity.type
_entity.pdbx_description
1 polymer ?
#
loop_
_entity_poly.entity_id
_entity_poly.type
_entity_poly.pdbx_seq_one_letter_code
_entity_poly.pdbx_strand_id
1 'polypeptide(L)'
;MRRYRHGLVVAAALAAVVRTPSVWAGESSPAEQLKAEIDRVVKTLEDPALQGDARGAERRALVREIAEVTFDWTETAKRALARHWQPLTSAERQEFVKLFGGLLER
;
A
#
# COMPACT_ATOMS: atom_id res chain seq x y z
N MET A 1 54.69 22.66 -3.24
CA MET A 1 53.61 22.07 -4.08
C MET A 1 52.78 20.96 -3.40
N ARG A 2 53.35 20.10 -2.55
CA ARG A 2 52.63 18.98 -1.89
C ARG A 2 51.52 19.39 -0.91
N ARG A 3 51.68 20.51 -0.19
CA ARG A 3 50.67 21.04 0.77
C ARG A 3 49.38 21.52 0.09
N TYR A 4 49.49 22.13 -1.10
CA TYR A 4 48.33 22.57 -1.90
C TYR A 4 47.53 21.42 -2.49
N ARG A 5 48.19 20.30 -2.83
CA ARG A 5 47.53 19.07 -3.32
C ARG A 5 46.63 18.45 -2.24
N HIS A 6 47.06 18.48 -0.98
CA HIS A 6 46.24 17.96 0.13
C HIS A 6 45.05 18.87 0.46
N GLY A 7 45.22 20.19 0.41
CA GLY A 7 44.10 21.14 0.57
C GLY A 7 43.05 20.99 -0.52
N LEU A 8 43.46 20.74 -1.76
CA LEU A 8 42.57 20.54 -2.90
C LEU A 8 41.82 19.21 -2.83
N VAL A 9 42.48 18.14 -2.33
CA VAL A 9 41.83 16.84 -2.08
C VAL A 9 40.81 16.92 -0.95
N VAL A 10 41.10 17.65 0.13
CA VAL A 10 40.15 17.86 1.25
C VAL A 10 38.95 18.70 0.81
N ALA A 11 39.17 19.75 0.01
CA ALA A 11 38.09 20.56 -0.56
C ALA A 11 37.22 19.74 -1.54
N ALA A 12 37.82 18.89 -2.36
CA ALA A 12 37.08 17.99 -3.26
C ALA A 12 36.29 16.92 -2.48
N ALA A 13 36.84 16.41 -1.37
CA ALA A 13 36.15 15.46 -0.49
C ALA A 13 34.96 16.10 0.25
N LEU A 14 35.08 17.37 0.66
CA LEU A 14 33.97 18.13 1.25
C LEU A 14 32.87 18.48 0.23
N ALA A 15 33.25 18.80 -1.01
CA ALA A 15 32.29 19.05 -2.09
C ALA A 15 31.54 17.78 -2.54
N ALA A 16 32.09 16.59 -2.30
CA ALA A 16 31.45 15.32 -2.62
C ALA A 16 30.37 14.89 -1.62
N VAL A 17 30.30 15.51 -0.43
CA VAL A 17 29.31 15.15 0.61
C VAL A 17 27.95 15.84 0.39
N VAL A 18 27.88 16.90 -0.42
CA VAL A 18 26.63 17.66 -0.68
C VAL A 18 25.97 17.21 -1.99
N ARG A 19 25.84 15.89 -2.16
CA ARG A 19 24.96 15.28 -3.16
C ARG A 19 24.11 14.24 -2.47
N THR A 20 23.27 14.67 -1.53
CA THR A 20 22.10 13.88 -1.18
C THR A 20 21.20 13.90 -2.43
N PRO A 21 20.94 12.75 -3.09
CA PRO A 21 19.83 12.72 -4.01
C PRO A 21 18.61 13.14 -3.19
N SER A 22 17.94 14.19 -3.63
CA SER A 22 16.57 14.45 -3.18
C SER A 22 15.83 13.15 -3.42
N VAL A 23 15.48 12.45 -2.35
CA VAL A 23 14.55 11.33 -2.43
C VAL A 23 13.25 12.00 -2.82
N TRP A 24 12.96 11.99 -4.12
CA TRP A 24 11.65 12.34 -4.63
C TRP A 24 10.70 11.37 -3.93
N ALA A 25 9.93 11.88 -2.98
CA ALA A 25 8.72 11.21 -2.55
C ALA A 25 7.94 10.89 -3.84
N GLY A 26 7.53 9.64 -4.03
CA GLY A 26 6.92 9.19 -5.29
C GLY A 26 5.79 10.09 -5.77
N GLU A 27 5.40 9.95 -7.04
CA GLU A 27 4.45 10.81 -7.78
C GLU A 27 3.14 11.19 -7.05
N SER A 28 2.77 10.49 -5.96
CA SER A 28 1.66 10.86 -5.08
C SER A 28 1.94 10.46 -3.62
N SER A 29 1.50 11.28 -2.67
CA SER A 29 1.55 10.97 -1.24
C SER A 29 0.63 9.79 -0.88
N PRO A 30 0.87 9.06 0.23
CA PRO A 30 -0.02 7.98 0.67
C PRO A 30 -1.49 8.42 0.84
N ALA A 31 -1.71 9.67 1.25
CA ALA A 31 -3.05 10.23 1.41
C ALA A 31 -3.74 10.44 0.05
N GLU A 32 -3.00 10.91 -0.96
CA GLU A 32 -3.53 11.10 -2.32
C GLU A 32 -3.83 9.76 -2.99
N GLN A 33 -2.98 8.76 -2.80
CA GLN A 33 -3.22 7.40 -3.27
C GLN A 33 -4.51 6.85 -2.66
N LEU A 34 -4.65 6.90 -1.33
CA LEU A 34 -5.85 6.43 -0.65
C LEU A 34 -7.10 7.20 -1.10
N LYS A 35 -6.99 8.52 -1.30
CA LYS A 35 -8.11 9.32 -1.81
C LYS A 35 -8.58 8.84 -3.18
N ALA A 36 -7.65 8.59 -4.11
CA ALA A 36 -8.00 8.12 -5.45
C ALA A 36 -8.78 6.79 -5.39
N GLU A 37 -8.38 5.88 -4.50
CA GLU A 37 -9.05 4.59 -4.30
C GLU A 37 -10.45 4.75 -3.71
N ILE A 38 -10.61 5.61 -2.71
CA ILE A 38 -11.91 5.93 -2.13
C ILE A 38 -12.84 6.53 -3.20
N ASP A 39 -12.33 7.46 -4.02
CA ASP A 39 -13.11 8.08 -5.10
C ASP A 39 -13.58 7.01 -6.13
N ARG A 40 -12.76 5.97 -6.40
CA ARG A 40 -13.18 4.82 -7.24
C ARG A 40 -14.31 4.01 -6.61
N VAL A 41 -14.24 3.76 -5.30
CA VAL A 41 -15.32 3.05 -4.58
C VAL A 41 -16.62 3.85 -4.66
N VAL A 42 -16.58 5.15 -4.36
CA VAL A 42 -17.76 6.02 -4.41
C VAL A 42 -18.38 6.02 -5.81
N LYS A 43 -17.56 6.18 -6.86
CA LYS A 43 -18.04 6.13 -8.25
C LYS A 43 -18.70 4.80 -8.60
N THR A 44 -18.17 3.68 -8.11
CA THR A 44 -18.75 2.35 -8.31
C THR A 44 -20.10 2.21 -7.61
N LEU A 45 -20.24 2.78 -6.41
CA LEU A 45 -21.48 2.77 -5.66
C LEU A 45 -22.56 3.66 -6.27
N GLU A 46 -22.17 4.76 -6.91
CA GLU A 46 -23.06 5.73 -7.55
C GLU A 46 -23.42 5.38 -9.00
N ASP A 47 -22.74 4.40 -9.62
CA ASP A 47 -22.97 4.03 -11.02
C ASP A 47 -24.42 3.58 -11.24
N PRO A 48 -25.22 4.29 -12.07
CA PRO A 48 -26.60 3.92 -12.38
C PRO A 48 -26.74 2.50 -12.96
N ALA A 49 -25.74 2.01 -13.69
CA ALA A 49 -25.74 0.67 -14.28
C ALA A 49 -25.60 -0.46 -13.25
N LEU A 50 -25.06 -0.13 -12.07
CA LEU A 50 -24.88 -1.06 -10.95
C LEU A 50 -25.98 -0.95 -9.90
N GLN A 51 -27.04 -0.16 -10.15
CA GLN A 51 -28.14 0.01 -9.20
C GLN A 51 -29.14 -1.15 -9.23
N GLY A 52 -29.89 -1.27 -8.14
CA GLY A 52 -30.89 -2.32 -7.95
C GLY A 52 -30.32 -3.62 -7.35
N ASP A 53 -31.21 -4.40 -6.76
CA ASP A 53 -30.84 -5.58 -5.96
C ASP A 53 -30.13 -6.66 -6.78
N ALA A 54 -30.54 -6.83 -8.04
CA ALA A 54 -29.96 -7.80 -8.97
C ALA A 54 -28.46 -7.54 -9.25
N ARG A 55 -28.01 -6.29 -9.13
CA ARG A 55 -26.62 -5.86 -9.38
C ARG A 55 -25.78 -5.79 -8.11
N GLY A 56 -26.36 -6.08 -6.94
CA GLY A 56 -25.66 -5.97 -5.65
C GLY A 56 -24.40 -6.84 -5.55
N ALA A 57 -24.42 -8.04 -6.14
CA ALA A 57 -23.25 -8.93 -6.15
C ALA A 57 -22.10 -8.39 -7.03
N GLU A 58 -22.44 -7.90 -8.22
CA GLU A 58 -21.48 -7.29 -9.15
C GLU A 58 -20.85 -6.03 -8.55
N ARG A 59 -21.67 -5.16 -7.96
CA ARG A 59 -21.20 -3.95 -7.26
C ARG A 59 -20.23 -4.28 -6.13
N ARG A 60 -20.53 -5.31 -5.32
CA ARG A 60 -19.61 -5.79 -4.26
C ARG A 60 -18.30 -6.34 -4.82
N ALA A 61 -18.35 -7.10 -5.91
CA ALA A 61 -17.15 -7.64 -6.55
C ALA A 61 -16.21 -6.53 -7.06
N LEU A 62 -16.76 -5.48 -7.66
CA LEU A 62 -15.97 -4.33 -8.13
C LEU A 62 -15.36 -3.54 -6.97
N VAL A 63 -16.11 -3.34 -5.88
CA VAL A 63 -15.56 -2.71 -4.66
C VAL A 63 -14.45 -3.57 -4.05
N ARG A 64 -14.59 -4.91 -4.07
CA ARG A 64 -13.55 -5.84 -3.60
C ARG A 64 -12.27 -5.69 -4.42
N GLU A 65 -12.38 -5.61 -5.74
CA GLU A 65 -11.23 -5.43 -6.63
C GLU A 65 -10.45 -4.14 -6.29
N ILE A 66 -11.17 -3.04 -6.02
CA ILE A 66 -10.54 -1.78 -5.59
C ILE A 66 -9.85 -1.94 -4.22
N ALA A 67 -10.49 -2.63 -3.28
CA ALA A 67 -9.94 -2.85 -1.95
C ALA A 67 -8.67 -3.72 -1.96
N GLU A 68 -8.58 -4.74 -2.82
CA GLU A 68 -7.39 -5.59 -2.98
C GLU A 68 -6.12 -4.82 -3.37
N VAL A 69 -6.27 -3.71 -4.10
CA VAL A 69 -5.12 -2.84 -4.47
C VAL A 69 -4.61 -2.04 -3.27
N THR A 70 -5.49 -1.74 -2.31
CA THR A 70 -5.20 -0.81 -1.20
C THR A 70 -4.89 -1.52 0.11
N PHE A 71 -5.56 -2.65 0.38
CA PHE A 71 -5.49 -3.36 1.65
C PHE A 71 -4.53 -4.55 1.59
N ASP A 72 -3.51 -4.53 2.45
CA ASP A 72 -2.75 -5.74 2.76
C ASP A 72 -3.57 -6.61 3.72
N TRP A 73 -4.36 -7.54 3.14
CA TRP A 73 -5.18 -8.47 3.90
C TRP A 73 -4.34 -9.37 4.82
N THR A 74 -3.12 -9.72 4.43
CA THR A 74 -2.25 -10.57 5.24
C THR A 74 -1.83 -9.84 6.51
N GLU A 75 -1.39 -8.61 6.37
CA GLU A 75 -0.96 -7.78 7.48
C GLU A 75 -2.13 -7.35 8.39
N THR A 76 -3.33 -7.21 7.83
CA THR A 76 -4.56 -6.93 8.58
C THR A 76 -5.01 -8.17 9.37
N ALA A 77 -5.05 -9.33 8.71
CA ALA A 77 -5.39 -10.61 9.34
C ALA A 77 -4.41 -10.97 10.47
N LYS A 78 -3.10 -10.75 10.24
CA LYS A 78 -2.05 -10.93 11.24
C LYS A 78 -2.24 -10.01 12.45
N ARG A 79 -2.58 -8.74 12.23
CA ARG A 79 -2.92 -7.79 13.31
C ARG A 79 -4.15 -8.23 14.09
N ALA A 80 -5.18 -8.74 13.40
CA ALA A 80 -6.40 -9.23 14.04
C ALA A 80 -6.16 -10.48 14.91
N LEU A 81 -5.33 -11.43 14.44
CA LEU A 81 -4.99 -12.64 15.20
C LEU A 81 -3.96 -12.41 16.30
N ALA A 82 -3.12 -11.38 16.19
CA ALA A 82 -2.07 -11.04 17.13
C ALA A 82 -1.22 -12.26 17.51
N ARG A 83 -1.19 -12.65 18.79
CA ARG A 83 -0.41 -13.81 19.29
C ARG A 83 -0.79 -15.14 18.63
N HIS A 84 -2.01 -15.26 18.10
CA HIS A 84 -2.51 -16.47 17.46
C HIS A 84 -2.02 -16.63 16.01
N TRP A 85 -1.34 -15.63 15.44
CA TRP A 85 -0.77 -15.72 14.10
C TRP A 85 0.46 -16.64 14.02
N GLN A 86 1.33 -16.58 15.04
CA GLN A 86 2.62 -17.27 15.02
C GLN A 86 2.50 -18.79 14.91
N PRO A 87 1.61 -19.47 15.66
CA PRO A 87 1.49 -20.93 15.61
C PRO A 87 0.94 -21.47 14.28
N LEU A 88 0.27 -20.65 13.46
CA LEU A 88 -0.32 -21.10 12.20
C LEU A 88 0.73 -21.49 11.18
N THR A 89 0.49 -22.60 10.49
CA THR A 89 1.21 -23.01 9.28
C THR A 89 0.94 -22.05 8.12
N SER A 90 1.75 -22.12 7.06
CA SER A 90 1.54 -21.32 5.85
C SER A 90 0.17 -21.56 5.21
N ALA A 91 -0.32 -22.80 5.22
CA ALA A 91 -1.64 -23.15 4.67
C ALA A 91 -2.77 -22.54 5.51
N GLU A 92 -2.68 -22.63 6.84
CA GLU A 92 -3.69 -22.05 7.74
C GLU A 92 -3.70 -20.52 7.67
N ARG A 93 -2.54 -19.88 7.50
CA ARG A 93 -2.46 -18.43 7.30
C ARG A 93 -3.16 -18.01 6.00
N GLN A 94 -2.93 -18.73 4.90
CA GLN A 94 -3.60 -18.45 3.63
C GLN A 94 -5.11 -18.61 3.73
N GLU A 95 -5.56 -19.71 4.35
CA GLU A 95 -6.99 -19.95 4.54
C GLU A 95 -7.63 -18.89 5.46
N PHE A 96 -6.96 -18.52 6.55
CA PHE A 96 -7.45 -17.47 7.44
C PHE A 96 -7.55 -16.12 6.73
N VAL A 97 -6.54 -15.71 5.96
CA VAL A 97 -6.56 -14.44 5.21
C VAL A 97 -7.74 -14.41 4.23
N LYS A 98 -7.98 -15.52 3.52
CA LYS A 98 -9.13 -15.66 2.61
C LYS A 98 -10.46 -15.53 3.35
N LEU A 99 -10.63 -16.26 4.46
CA LEU A 99 -11.88 -16.23 5.24
C LEU A 99 -12.11 -14.85 5.90
N PHE A 100 -11.05 -14.23 6.41
CA PHE A 100 -11.09 -12.89 6.99
C PHE A 100 -11.48 -11.85 5.94
N GLY A 101 -10.90 -11.93 4.73
CA GLY A 101 -11.29 -11.08 3.61
C GLY A 101 -12.77 -11.21 3.27
N GLY A 102 -13.27 -12.45 3.15
CA GLY A 102 -14.69 -12.70 2.85
C GLY A 102 -15.66 -12.32 3.98
N LEU A 103 -15.20 -12.25 5.24
CA LEU A 103 -16.03 -11.76 6.35
C LEU A 103 -16.34 -10.27 6.21
N LEU A 104 -15.36 -9.47 5.76
CA LEU A 104 -15.51 -8.01 5.62
C LEU A 104 -16.40 -7.60 4.45
N GLU A 105 -16.78 -8.55 3.59
CA GLU A 105 -17.64 -8.33 2.41
C GLU A 105 -19.13 -8.59 2.67
N ARG A 106 -19.48 -9.14 3.83
CA ARG A 106 -20.87 -9.43 4.22
C ARG A 106 -21.57 -8.20 4.75
#